data_AF-A0A960SV48-F1
#
_entry.id   AF-A0A960SV48-F1
#
_cell.length_a   1.000
_cell.length_b   1.000
_cell.length_c   1.000
_cell.angle_alpha   90.00
_cell.angle_beta   90.00
_cell.angle_gamma   90.00
#
_symmetry.space_group_name_H-M   'P 1'
#
loop_
_entity.id
_entity.type
_entity.pdbx_description
1 polymer ?
#
loop_
_entity_poly.entity_id
_entity_poly.type
_entity_poly.pdbx_seq_one_letter_code
_entity_poly.pdbx_strand_id
1 'polypeptide(L)' 'MRGVNVKKGEPVDRALKRLKSKLDSEGILEEMRRRRAFETPTERKQRKLRSASKRNKIRWRFSNAAPAAAESND' A
#
# COMPACT_ATOMS: atom_id res chain seq x y z
N MET A 1 11.10 -2.56 -18.15
CA MET A 1 10.44 -3.87 -18.35
C MET A 1 9.76 -4.29 -17.04
N ARG A 2 8.42 -4.45 -17.04
CA ARG A 2 7.66 -4.90 -15.85
C ARG A 2 7.70 -6.42 -15.78
N GLY A 3 8.81 -6.94 -15.28
CA GLY A 3 9.02 -8.35 -15.03
C GLY A 3 9.80 -8.54 -13.74
N VAL A 4 9.84 -9.79 -13.28
CA VAL A 4 10.71 -10.24 -12.19
C VAL A 4 11.67 -11.27 -12.76
N ASN A 5 12.95 -11.10 -12.48
CA ASN A 5 13.96 -12.09 -12.79
C ASN A 5 13.80 -13.26 -11.81
N VAL A 6 13.65 -14.47 -12.34
CA VAL A 6 13.55 -15.71 -11.56
C VAL A 6 14.96 -16.25 -11.36
N LYS A 7 15.34 -16.54 -10.12
CA LYS A 7 16.65 -17.15 -9.83
C LYS A 7 16.57 -18.67 -10.00
N LYS A 8 17.69 -19.31 -10.37
CA LYS A 8 17.78 -20.76 -10.48
C LYS A 8 17.56 -21.38 -9.08
N GLY A 9 16.55 -22.23 -8.92
CA GLY A 9 16.15 -22.82 -7.63
C GLY A 9 15.09 -22.05 -6.84
N GLU A 10 14.54 -20.95 -7.37
CA GLU A 10 13.41 -20.26 -6.74
C GLU A 10 12.09 -20.97 -7.08
N PRO A 11 11.22 -21.24 -6.09
CA PRO A 11 9.88 -21.75 -6.36
C PRO A 11 9.06 -20.71 -7.14
N VAL A 12 8.35 -21.17 -8.17
CA VAL A 12 7.57 -20.32 -9.09
C VAL A 12 6.61 -19.39 -8.34
N ASP A 13 5.97 -19.88 -7.27
CA ASP A 13 5.05 -19.11 -6.44
C ASP A 13 5.69 -17.87 -5.81
N ARG A 14 6.97 -17.94 -5.45
CA ARG A 14 7.70 -16.81 -4.87
C ARG A 14 7.95 -15.73 -5.92
N ALA A 15 8.28 -16.13 -7.15
CA ALA A 15 8.40 -15.21 -8.27
C ALA A 15 7.06 -14.52 -8.58
N LEU A 16 5.96 -15.29 -8.61
CA LEU A 16 4.61 -14.74 -8.81
C LEU A 16 4.21 -13.75 -7.72
N LYS A 17 4.49 -14.05 -6.44
CA LYS A 17 4.26 -13.12 -5.33
C LYS A 17 5.05 -11.82 -5.51
N ARG A 18 6.33 -11.89 -5.88
CA ARG A 18 7.15 -10.69 -6.14
C ARG A 18 6.61 -9.86 -7.29
N LEU A 19 6.19 -10.51 -8.38
CA LEU A 19 5.56 -9.84 -9.51
C LEU A 19 4.30 -9.11 -9.07
N LYS A 20 3.40 -9.80 -8.35
CA LYS A 20 2.17 -9.21 -7.82
C LYS A 20 2.48 -8.02 -6.90
N SER A 21 3.40 -8.15 -5.95
CA SER A 21 3.80 -7.06 -5.06
C SER A 21 4.33 -5.85 -5.81
N LYS A 22 5.12 -6.06 -6.88
CA LYS A 22 5.62 -4.97 -7.74
C LYS A 22 4.46 -4.26 -8.46
N LEU A 23 3.53 -5.02 -9.07
CA LEU A 23 2.34 -4.46 -9.72
C LEU A 23 1.41 -3.72 -8.74
N ASP A 24 1.28 -4.22 -7.51
CA ASP A 24 0.53 -3.60 -6.43
C ASP A 24 1.21 -2.30 -5.96
N SER A 25 2.54 -2.28 -5.79
CA SER A 25 3.29 -1.09 -5.39
C SER A 25 3.23 0.04 -6.41
N GLU A 26 3.19 -0.31 -7.69
CA GLU A 26 3.06 0.64 -8.79
C GLU A 26 1.60 1.10 -8.98
N GLY A 27 0.65 0.53 -8.24
CA GLY A 27 -0.77 0.92 -8.27
C GLY A 27 -1.51 0.54 -9.55
N ILE A 28 -0.94 -0.30 -10.41
CA ILE A 28 -1.50 -0.62 -11.74
C ILE A 28 -2.85 -1.31 -11.62
N LEU A 29 -2.98 -2.27 -10.70
CA LEU A 29 -4.25 -2.98 -10.49
C LEU A 29 -5.33 -2.05 -9.91
N GLU A 30 -4.96 -1.04 -9.13
CA GLU A 30 -5.91 -0.03 -8.64
C GLU A 30 -6.34 0.90 -9.78
N GLU A 31 -5.40 1.31 -10.63
CA GLU A 31 -5.66 2.17 -11.78
C GLU A 31 -6.53 1.49 -12.84
N MET A 32 -6.30 0.20 -13.13
CA MET A 32 -7.15 -0.59 -14.03
C MET A 32 -8.59 -0.67 -13.52
N ARG A 33 -8.79 -0.94 -12.22
CA ARG A 33 -10.13 -0.96 -11.61
C ARG A 33 -10.78 0.42 -11.70
N ARG A 34 -10.02 1.48 -11.46
CA ARG A 34 -10.50 2.87 -11.55
C ARG A 34 -10.93 3.25 -12.96
N ARG A 35 -10.21 2.81 -13.99
CA ARG A 35 -10.51 3.13 -15.41
C ARG A 35 -11.63 2.29 -16.02
N ARG A 36 -12.11 1.25 -15.32
CA ARG A 36 -13.18 0.37 -15.82
C ARG A 36 -14.50 1.11 -16.08
N ALA A 37 -14.76 2.18 -15.35
CA ALA A 37 -15.94 3.02 -15.51
C ALA A 37 -15.56 4.50 -15.43
N PHE A 38 -16.42 5.36 -15.97
CA PHE A 38 -16.27 6.81 -15.82
C PHE A 38 -16.45 7.21 -14.36
N GLU A 39 -15.55 8.06 -13.85
CA GLU A 39 -15.61 8.64 -12.51
C GLU A 39 -15.82 10.15 -12.66
N THR A 40 -16.94 10.64 -12.12
CA THR A 40 -17.28 12.07 -12.13
C THR A 40 -16.23 12.89 -11.35
N PRO A 41 -16.12 14.21 -11.58
CA PRO A 41 -15.18 15.06 -10.85
C PRO A 41 -15.37 15.00 -9.31
N THR A 42 -16.63 14.93 -8.86
CA THR A 42 -16.99 14.84 -7.44
C THR A 42 -16.54 13.50 -6.84
N GLU A 43 -16.83 12.39 -7.51
CA GLU A 43 -16.39 11.06 -7.05
C GLU A 43 -14.87 10.96 -6.98
N ARG A 44 -14.17 11.55 -7.96
CA ARG A 44 -12.70 11.65 -7.97
C ARG A 44 -12.17 12.40 -6.76
N LYS A 45 -12.79 13.52 -6.37
CA LYS A 45 -12.44 14.27 -5.16
C LYS A 45 -12.69 13.44 -3.91
N GLN A 46 -13.84 12.81 -3.80
CA GLN A 46 -14.19 11.97 -2.64
C GLN A 46 -13.26 10.77 -2.49
N ARG A 47 -12.90 10.09 -3.58
CA ARG A 47 -11.92 8.99 -3.56
C ARG A 47 -10.55 9.48 -3.09
N LYS A 48 -10.05 10.61 -3.60
CA LYS A 48 -8.76 11.16 -3.17
C LYS A 48 -8.73 11.44 -1.66
N LEU A 49 -9.79 12.03 -1.12
CA LEU A 49 -9.92 12.29 0.32
C LEU A 49 -9.95 10.98 1.13
N ARG A 50 -10.76 10.00 0.71
CA ARG A 50 -10.83 8.68 1.36
C ARG A 50 -9.48 7.95 1.35
N SER A 51 -8.80 7.90 0.20
CA SER A 51 -7.49 7.25 0.08
C SER A 51 -6.40 7.98 0.88
N ALA A 52 -6.43 9.31 0.95
CA ALA A 52 -5.50 10.08 1.77
C ALA A 52 -5.72 9.82 3.27
N SER A 53 -6.96 9.88 3.73
CA SER A 53 -7.33 9.60 5.13
C SER A 53 -6.95 8.17 5.54
N LYS A 54 -7.25 7.17 4.69
CA LYS A 54 -6.86 5.77 4.94
C LYS A 54 -5.34 5.60 5.04
N ARG A 55 -4.56 6.19 4.13
CA ARG A 55 -3.09 6.14 4.17
C ARG A 55 -2.54 6.81 5.43
N ASN A 56 -3.06 7.97 5.81
CA ASN A 56 -2.65 8.66 7.03
C ASN A 56 -2.94 7.81 8.27
N LYS A 57 -4.15 7.24 8.37
CA LYS A 57 -4.53 6.35 9.47
C LYS A 57 -3.58 5.15 9.56
N ILE A 58 -3.23 4.51 8.45
CA ILE A 58 -2.29 3.36 8.46
C ILE A 58 -0.88 3.78 8.86
N ARG A 59 -0.41 4.95 8.39
CA ARG A 59 0.92 5.48 8.72
C ARG A 59 1.08 5.69 10.23
N TRP A 60 0.08 6.31 10.86
CA TRP A 60 0.14 6.61 12.30
C TRP A 60 -0.35 5.48 13.20
N ARG A 61 -0.89 4.40 12.64
CA ARG A 61 -1.38 3.24 13.40
C ARG A 61 -0.29 2.49 14.15
N PHE A 62 0.93 2.51 13.62
CA PHE A 62 2.09 1.84 14.20
C PHE A 62 3.12 2.82 14.78
N SER A 63 2.86 4.13 14.72
CA SER A 63 3.69 5.16 15.33
C SER A 63 3.24 5.39 16.79
N ASN A 64 3.43 4.38 17.62
CA ASN A 64 3.46 4.52 19.07
C ASN A 64 4.82 4.00 19.53
N ALA A 65 5.84 4.86 19.47
CA ALA A 65 6.99 4.71 20.35
C ALA A 65 6.57 5.28 21.71
N ALA A 66 6.42 4.42 22.70
CA ALA A 66 6.16 4.83 24.08
C ALA A 66 7.31 5.72 24.59
N PRO A 67 7.05 6.68 25.49
CA PRO A 67 8.07 7.03 26.46
C PRO A 67 8.08 5.96 27.56
N ALA A 68 9.11 5.12 27.56
CA ALA A 68 9.65 4.54 28.78
C ALA A 68 10.13 5.69 29.69
N ALA A 69 10.05 5.51 31.02
CA ALA A 69 10.44 6.44 32.09
C ALA A 69 9.38 7.48 32.52
N ALA A 70 8.48 7.06 33.39
CA ALA A 70 8.01 7.87 34.51
C ALA A 70 8.24 7.04 35.80
N GLU A 71 9.50 6.74 36.07
CA GLU A 71 9.97 6.46 37.42
C GLU A 71 10.20 7.81 38.11
N SER A 72 9.36 8.14 39.08
CA SER A 72 9.76 8.94 40.24
C SER A 72 8.76 8.65 41.36
N ASN A 73 9.24 7.90 42.35
CA ASN A 73 8.59 7.75 43.66
C ASN A 73 8.33 9.13 44.27
N ASP A 74 7.12 9.32 44.78
CA ASP A 74 6.81 10.06 46.01
C ASP A 74 5.66 9.33 46.72
#